data_AF-A9E6H2-F1
#
_entry.id   AF-A9E6H2-F1
#
_cell.length_a   1.000
_cell.length_b   1.000
_cell.length_c   1.000
_cell.angle_alpha   90.00
_cell.angle_beta   90.00
_cell.angle_gamma   90.00
#
_symmetry.space_group_name_H-M   'P 1'
#
loop_
_entity.id
_entity.type
_entity.pdbx_description
1 polymer ?
#
loop_
_entity_poly.entity_id
_entity_poly.type
_entity_poly.pdbx_seq_one_letter_code
_entity_poly.pdbx_strand_id
1 'polypeptide(L)' 'MIPIVPNSSYHILKKNSNWEFSDLATHMFGDKVKEWKSYRNRVLSTEMQRVFSNKFLQDLKLHMPNETNEEDLIVSL' A
#
# COMPACT_ATOMS: atom_id res chain seq x y z
N MET A 1 6.56 -20.64 35.31
CA MET A 1 5.94 -19.31 35.14
C MET A 1 6.52 -18.72 33.87
N ILE A 2 5.75 -18.61 32.79
CA ILE A 2 6.21 -18.06 31.50
C ILE A 2 5.52 -16.69 31.35
N PRO A 3 6.26 -15.59 31.16
CA PRO A 3 5.64 -14.28 31.01
C PRO A 3 4.93 -14.19 29.64
N ILE A 4 3.64 -13.88 29.69
CA ILE A 4 2.80 -13.62 28.53
C ILE A 4 3.12 -12.18 28.09
N VAL A 5 3.78 -12.02 26.94
CA VAL A 5 4.02 -10.69 26.37
C VAL A 5 2.69 -10.17 25.80
N PRO A 6 2.18 -8.99 26.20
CA PRO A 6 0.92 -8.50 25.66
C PRO A 6 1.10 -8.11 24.20
N ASN A 7 0.22 -8.64 23.33
CA ASN A 7 0.08 -8.29 21.90
C ASN A 7 -0.40 -6.82 21.70
N SER A 8 0.31 -5.84 22.24
CA SER A 8 -0.12 -4.43 22.30
C SER A 8 0.07 -3.65 20.99
N SER A 9 0.79 -4.20 19.99
CA SER A 9 1.12 -3.44 18.77
C SER A 9 -0.02 -3.38 17.74
N TYR A 10 -1.01 -4.28 17.83
CA TYR A 10 -2.09 -4.35 16.84
C TYR A 10 -3.30 -3.45 17.15
N HIS A 11 -3.37 -2.86 18.35
CA HIS A 11 -4.51 -2.04 18.77
C HIS A 11 -4.42 -0.56 18.37
N ILE A 12 -3.22 -0.07 18.08
CA ILE A 12 -3.00 1.35 17.71
C ILE A 12 -3.38 1.69 16.26
N LEU A 13 -3.48 0.70 15.37
CA LEU A 13 -3.87 0.94 13.96
C LEU A 13 -5.39 0.93 13.73
N LYS A 14 -6.18 0.46 14.71
CA LYS A 14 -7.61 0.16 14.54
C LYS A 14 -8.54 1.25 15.09
N LYS A 15 -8.02 2.28 15.77
CA LYS A 15 -8.84 3.24 16.53
C LYS A 15 -8.83 4.62 15.85
N ASN A 16 -9.83 4.86 15.01
CA ASN A 16 -10.16 6.17 14.41
C ASN A 16 -9.02 6.91 13.72
N SER A 17 -8.22 6.22 12.92
CA SER A 17 -7.28 6.89 12.05
C SER A 17 -8.08 7.53 10.90
N ASN A 18 -8.22 8.85 10.95
CA ASN A 18 -8.68 9.61 9.81
C ASN A 18 -7.60 9.51 8.71
N TRP A 19 -7.73 8.51 7.84
CA TRP A 19 -6.78 8.22 6.77
C TRP A 19 -6.87 9.20 5.59
N GLU A 20 -7.73 10.22 5.68
CA GLU A 20 -7.96 11.23 4.63
C GLU A 20 -6.75 12.15 4.37
N PHE A 21 -5.69 12.07 5.17
CA PHE A 21 -4.44 12.74 4.86
C PHE A 21 -3.72 11.98 3.72
N SER A 22 -3.84 12.48 2.49
CA SER A 22 -3.33 11.77 1.31
C SER A 22 -1.83 11.47 1.34
N ASP A 23 -1.06 12.25 2.09
CA ASP A 23 0.39 12.07 2.23
C ASP A 23 0.78 11.23 3.47
N LEU A 24 -0.20 10.65 4.17
CA LEU A 24 0.04 9.88 5.40
C LEU A 24 0.95 8.68 5.17
N ALA A 25 0.71 7.93 4.08
CA ALA A 25 1.55 6.80 3.73
C ALA A 25 3.01 7.25 3.51
N THR A 26 3.21 8.34 2.76
CA THR A 26 4.53 8.91 2.50
C THR A 26 5.17 9.44 3.78
N HIS A 27 4.40 10.05 4.67
CA HIS A 27 4.89 10.54 5.96
C HIS A 27 5.34 9.39 6.88
N MET A 28 4.59 8.29 6.93
CA MET A 28 4.89 7.16 7.81
C MET A 28 5.99 6.24 7.27
N PHE A 29 6.07 6.05 5.95
CA PHE A 29 6.90 5.02 5.34
C PHE A 29 7.93 5.57 4.33
N GLY A 30 7.91 6.86 4.04
CA GLY A 30 8.86 7.52 3.14
C GLY A 30 8.91 6.86 1.76
N ASP A 31 10.12 6.62 1.25
CA ASP A 31 10.34 6.04 -0.08
C ASP A 31 9.85 4.58 -0.21
N LYS A 32 9.58 3.88 0.90
CA LYS A 32 9.02 2.53 0.85
C LYS A 32 7.62 2.48 0.21
N VAL A 33 6.90 3.60 0.20
CA VAL A 33 5.64 3.71 -0.54
C VAL A 33 5.85 3.58 -2.05
N LYS A 34 6.94 4.14 -2.59
CA LYS A 34 7.27 4.03 -4.03
C LYS A 34 7.65 2.60 -4.40
N GLU A 35 8.44 1.95 -3.55
CA GLU A 35 8.84 0.54 -3.70
C GLU A 35 7.60 -0.38 -3.69
N TRP A 36 6.70 -0.20 -2.72
CA TRP A 36 5.43 -0.93 -2.66
C TRP A 36 4.56 -0.70 -3.91
N LYS A 37 4.44 0.54 -4.39
CA LYS A 37 3.72 0.84 -5.65
C LYS A 37 4.33 0.11 -6.84
N SER A 38 5.66 0.08 -6.95
CA SER A 38 6.37 -0.64 -8.01
C SER A 38 6.04 -2.13 -8.00
N TYR A 39 6.08 -2.78 -6.83
CA TYR A 39 5.69 -4.19 -6.72
C TYR A 39 4.23 -4.43 -7.07
N ARG A 40 3.32 -3.57 -6.60
CA ARG A 40 1.89 -3.67 -6.94
C ARG A 40 1.67 -3.60 -8.45
N ASN A 41 2.36 -2.69 -9.13
CA ASN A 41 2.25 -2.52 -10.59
C ASN A 41 2.84 -3.69 -11.38
N ARG A 42 3.87 -4.36 -10.86
CA ARG A 42 4.45 -5.55 -11.49
C ARG A 42 3.57 -6.79 -11.33
N VAL A 43 2.89 -6.92 -10.20
CA VAL A 43 2.09 -8.12 -9.88
C VAL A 43 0.67 -8.03 -10.42
N LEU A 44 0.06 -6.83 -10.43
CA LEU A 44 -1.34 -6.65 -10.77
C LEU A 44 -1.49 -5.85 -12.06
N SER A 45 -2.25 -6.41 -13.00
CA SER A 45 -2.74 -5.66 -14.16
C SER A 45 -3.61 -4.48 -13.71
N THR A 46 -3.78 -3.47 -14.57
CA THR A 46 -4.63 -2.31 -14.29
C THR A 46 -6.05 -2.70 -13.84
N GLU A 47 -6.65 -3.70 -14.46
CA GLU A 47 -7.98 -4.18 -14.07
C GLU A 47 -7.98 -4.87 -12.71
N MET A 48 -6.95 -5.69 -12.42
CA MET A 48 -6.80 -6.29 -11.09
C MET A 48 -6.57 -5.23 -10.00
N GLN A 49 -5.78 -4.19 -10.29
CA GLN A 49 -5.57 -3.07 -9.38
C GLN A 49 -6.86 -2.31 -9.07
N ARG A 50 -7.78 -2.23 -10.04
CA ARG A 50 -9.12 -1.65 -9.84
C ARG A 50 -9.97 -2.54 -8.94
N VAL A 51 -9.99 -3.86 -9.17
CA VAL A 51 -10.75 -4.83 -8.35
C VAL A 51 -10.22 -4.90 -6.92
N PHE A 52 -8.90 -4.86 -6.73
CA PHE A 52 -8.23 -4.87 -5.42
C PHE A 52 -8.00 -3.46 -4.85
N SER A 53 -8.81 -2.47 -5.27
CA SER A 53 -8.84 -1.13 -4.70
C SER A 53 -9.90 -1.04 -3.60
N ASN A 54 -9.59 -0.34 -2.51
CA ASN A 54 -10.54 -0.08 -1.42
C ASN A 54 -10.44 1.38 -0.97
N LYS A 55 -11.36 1.81 -0.09
CA LYS A 55 -11.40 3.18 0.43
C LYS A 55 -10.06 3.63 1.04
N PHE A 56 -9.36 2.77 1.77
CA PHE A 56 -8.04 3.09 2.34
C PHE A 56 -7.00 3.42 1.26
N LEU A 57 -6.91 2.62 0.19
CA LEU A 57 -6.01 2.89 -0.93
C LEU A 57 -6.43 4.11 -1.75
N GLN A 58 -7.72 4.44 -1.77
CA GLN A 58 -8.23 5.65 -2.42
C GLN A 58 -7.87 6.89 -1.63
N ASP A 59 -8.14 6.91 -0.32
CA ASP A 59 -7.86 8.02 0.59
C ASP A 59 -6.34 8.37 0.58
N LEU A 60 -5.47 7.35 0.46
CA LEU A 60 -4.01 7.51 0.40
C LEU A 60 -3.44 7.68 -1.03
N LYS A 61 -4.28 7.77 -2.08
CA LYS A 61 -3.83 7.85 -3.50
C LYS A 61 -2.84 6.73 -3.89
N LEU A 62 -3.07 5.53 -3.35
CA LEU A 62 -2.30 4.31 -3.60
C LEU A 62 -2.98 3.37 -4.60
N HIS A 63 -4.22 3.64 -4.99
CA HIS A 63 -5.01 2.77 -5.85
C HIS A 63 -4.63 2.85 -7.35
N MET A 64 -4.10 3.98 -7.81
CA MET A 64 -3.84 4.21 -9.23
C MET A 64 -2.57 3.48 -9.67
N PRO A 65 -2.57 2.87 -10.88
CA PRO A 65 -1.33 2.43 -11.51
C PRO A 65 -0.40 3.62 -11.71
N ASN A 66 0.91 3.37 -11.70
CA ASN A 66 1.82 4.37 -12.27
C ASN A 66 1.57 4.41 -13.79
N GLU A 67 1.77 5.57 -14.42
CA GLU A 67 1.87 5.62 -15.88
C GLU A 67 3.03 4.70 -16.29
N THR A 68 2.69 3.54 -16.83
CA THR A 68 3.65 2.54 -17.26
C THR A 68 4.34 3.10 -18.49
N ASN A 69 5.63 3.44 -18.41
CA ASN A 69 6.45 3.39 -19.61
C ASN A 69 6.47 1.92 -20.03
N GLU A 70 5.97 1.67 -21.23
CA GLU A 70 5.66 0.38 -21.86
C GLU A 70 6.90 -0.53 -22.00
N GLU A 71 8.06 0.03 -21.68
CA GLU A 71 9.41 -0.50 -21.84
C GLU A 71 9.78 -1.54 -20.76
N ASP A 72 9.12 -1.55 -19.60
CA ASP A 72 9.47 -2.44 -18.47
C ASP A 72 8.69 -3.78 -18.49
N LEU A 73 7.77 -3.98 -19.45
CA LEU A 73 6.94 -5.19 -19.57
C LEU A 73 7.65 -6.36 -20.29
N ILE A 74 8.87 -6.16 -20.80
CA ILE A 74 9.70 -7.23 -21.38
C ILE A 74 10.79 -7.66 -20.37
N VAL A 75 10.39 -8.19 -19.23
CA VAL A 75 11.27 -9.12 -18.49
C VAL A 75 10.48 -10.38 -18.18
N SER A 76 10.65 -11.33 -19.12
CA SER A 76 10.48 -12.78 -19.06
C SER A 76 9.86 -13.39 -17.80
N LEU A 77 8.77 -14.12 -18.02
CA LEU A 77 8.58 -15.51 -17.57
C LEU A 77 7.57 -16.22 -18.47
#